data_AF-A0A7C1GQ96-F1
#
_entry.id   AF-A0A7C1GQ96-F1
#
_cell.length_a   1.000
_cell.length_b   1.000
_cell.length_c   1.000
_cell.angle_alpha   90.00
_cell.angle_beta   90.00
_cell.angle_gamma   90.00
#
_symmetry.space_group_name_H-M   'P 1'
#
loop_
_entity.id
_entity.type
_entity.pdbx_description
1 polymer ?
#
loop_
_entity_poly.entity_id
_entity_poly.type
_entity_poly.pdbx_seq_one_letter_code
_entity_poly.pdbx_strand_id
1 'polypeptide(L)'
;DFGLSKSNASWRMRFMKEAGGTRAYMSPEQLGKESLDARSDIFSFGITMFEFFTGKHPCTGESPKEIAKQIRSKSYKFPRPSSINPEIPDKLDRIILKALRRDINRRYQSCTEMLLDLTRLTQSRI
;
A
#
# COMPACT_ATOMS: atom_id res chain seq x y z
N ASP A 1 11.09 -1.39 23.83
CA ASP A 1 10.23 -2.56 24.11
C ASP A 1 9.11 -2.57 23.10
N PHE A 2 9.19 -3.44 22.08
CA PHE A 2 8.23 -3.43 20.96
C PHE A 2 7.08 -4.38 21.31
N GLY A 3 5.99 -3.80 21.79
CA GLY A 3 4.75 -4.48 22.14
C GLY A 3 4.14 -5.24 20.97
N LEU A 4 4.63 -6.46 20.74
CA LEU A 4 3.97 -7.52 19.99
C LEU A 4 2.79 -8.08 20.80
N SER A 5 1.87 -7.21 21.19
CA SER A 5 0.61 -7.64 21.82
C SER A 5 -0.38 -8.01 20.73
N LYS A 6 -0.33 -9.29 20.38
CA LYS A 6 -1.40 -10.14 19.85
C LYS A 6 -2.69 -9.39 19.43
N SER A 7 -2.86 -9.13 18.13
CA SER A 7 -4.23 -9.06 17.55
C SER A 7 -4.34 -9.12 16.02
N ASN A 8 -3.31 -8.87 15.19
CA ASN A 8 -3.45 -8.92 13.71
C ASN A 8 -2.55 -9.94 12.98
N ALA A 9 -1.90 -10.85 13.70
CA ALA A 9 -0.88 -11.74 13.13
C ALA A 9 -1.43 -12.89 12.26
N SER A 10 -2.74 -13.15 12.20
CA SER A 10 -3.29 -14.32 11.49
C SER A 10 -3.12 -14.23 9.97
N TRP A 11 -3.48 -13.10 9.36
CA TRP A 11 -3.39 -12.93 7.92
C TRP A 11 -1.93 -12.82 7.49
N ARG A 12 -1.13 -11.90 8.06
CA ARG A 12 0.31 -11.76 7.74
C ARG A 12 1.07 -13.08 7.84
N MET A 13 0.87 -13.85 8.92
CA MET A 13 1.53 -15.15 9.08
C MET A 13 1.06 -16.16 8.04
N ARG A 14 -0.23 -16.20 7.71
CA ARG A 14 -0.77 -17.05 6.64
C ARG A 14 -0.20 -16.67 5.27
N PHE A 15 -0.07 -15.38 4.99
CA PHE A 15 0.49 -14.85 3.75
C PHE A 15 2.00 -15.04 3.63
N MET A 16 2.78 -14.92 4.71
CA MET A 16 4.24 -15.15 4.68
C MET A 16 4.60 -16.64 4.57
N LYS A 17 3.71 -17.55 5.01
CA LYS A 17 3.94 -19.00 4.98
C LYS A 17 3.75 -19.62 3.59
N GLU A 18 2.88 -19.03 2.77
CA GLU A 18 2.82 -19.31 1.33
C GLU A 18 3.79 -18.36 0.61
N ALA A 19 4.40 -18.76 -0.52
CA ALA A 19 5.18 -17.87 -1.38
C ALA A 19 4.40 -16.63 -1.92
N GLY A 20 3.15 -16.45 -1.49
CA GLY A 20 2.25 -15.33 -1.73
C GLY A 20 2.52 -14.08 -0.89
N GLY A 21 3.44 -14.13 0.08
CA GLY A 21 3.83 -12.98 0.89
C GLY A 21 4.25 -11.78 0.03
N THR A 22 5.09 -12.00 -0.98
CA THR A 22 5.51 -10.95 -1.93
C THR A 22 4.37 -10.51 -2.85
N ARG A 23 3.50 -11.44 -3.30
CA ARG A 23 2.42 -11.14 -4.26
C ARG A 23 1.38 -10.15 -3.73
N ALA A 24 1.15 -10.15 -2.41
CA ALA A 24 0.22 -9.21 -1.78
C ALA A 24 0.69 -7.75 -1.90
N TYR A 25 2.00 -7.52 -2.02
CA TYR A 25 2.60 -6.19 -2.13
C TYR A 25 3.06 -5.87 -3.56
N MET A 26 2.92 -6.80 -4.51
CA MET A 26 3.33 -6.58 -5.91
C MET A 26 2.48 -5.50 -6.55
N SER A 27 3.13 -4.72 -7.41
CA SER A 27 2.47 -3.76 -8.28
C SER A 27 1.64 -4.45 -9.39
N PRO A 28 0.66 -3.75 -10.00
CA PRO A 28 -0.12 -4.28 -11.12
C PRO A 28 0.74 -4.80 -12.28
N GLU A 29 1.82 -4.07 -12.61
CA GLU A 29 2.77 -4.42 -13.67
C GLU A 29 3.58 -5.67 -13.33
N GLN A 30 4.01 -5.86 -12.07
CA GLN A 30 4.66 -7.09 -11.61
C GLN A 30 3.72 -8.30 -11.71
N LEU A 31 2.45 -8.14 -11.35
CA LEU A 31 1.44 -9.19 -11.49
C LEU A 31 1.07 -9.47 -12.95
N GLY A 32 1.19 -8.46 -13.82
CA GLY A 32 1.00 -8.56 -15.27
C GLY A 32 2.19 -9.12 -16.04
N LYS A 33 3.37 -9.24 -15.39
CA LYS A 33 4.66 -9.53 -16.04
C LYS A 33 5.03 -8.48 -17.12
N GLU A 34 4.67 -7.23 -16.86
CA GLU A 34 5.01 -6.08 -17.71
C GLU A 34 6.43 -5.58 -17.38
N SER A 35 6.94 -4.61 -18.15
CA SER A 35 8.25 -3.99 -17.88
C SER A 35 8.24 -3.29 -16.52
N LEU A 36 9.24 -3.62 -15.69
CA LEU A 36 9.37 -3.07 -14.35
C LEU A 36 10.33 -1.89 -14.34
N ASP A 37 9.97 -0.87 -13.56
CA ASP A 37 10.87 0.21 -13.20
C ASP A 37 10.69 0.58 -11.72
N ALA A 38 11.43 1.58 -11.24
CA ALA A 38 11.43 2.02 -9.85
C ALA A 38 10.04 2.42 -9.31
N ARG A 39 9.07 2.71 -10.18
CA ARG A 39 7.70 3.04 -9.77
C ARG A 39 6.96 1.82 -9.25
N SER A 40 7.37 0.60 -9.56
CA SER A 40 6.83 -0.62 -8.94
C SER A 40 7.08 -0.65 -7.43
N ASP A 41 8.27 -0.25 -7.00
CA ASP A 41 8.62 -0.18 -5.58
C ASP A 41 7.81 0.90 -4.84
N ILE A 42 7.49 2.01 -5.50
CA ILE A 42 6.58 3.04 -4.96
C ILE A 42 5.20 2.46 -4.66
N PHE A 43 4.68 1.59 -5.51
CA PHE A 43 3.39 0.95 -5.28
C PHE A 43 3.44 0.00 -4.08
N SER A 44 4.45 -0.86 -4.03
CA SER A 44 4.68 -1.77 -2.90
C SER A 44 4.84 -1.00 -1.60
N PHE A 45 5.57 0.12 -1.63
CA PHE A 45 5.70 1.01 -0.47
C PHE A 45 4.37 1.67 -0.09
N GLY A 46 3.54 2.05 -1.06
CA GLY A 46 2.18 2.54 -0.82
C GLY A 46 1.30 1.52 -0.07
N ILE A 47 1.39 0.24 -0.40
CA ILE A 47 0.69 -0.84 0.32
C ILE A 47 1.22 -0.93 1.75
N THR A 48 2.54 -0.98 1.92
CA THR A 48 3.18 -1.04 3.24
C THR A 48 2.81 0.14 4.12
N MET A 49 2.81 1.36 3.57
CA MET A 49 2.39 2.55 4.29
C MET A 49 0.93 2.48 4.72
N PHE A 50 0.03 2.08 3.80
CA PHE A 50 -1.38 1.91 4.13
C PHE A 50 -1.54 0.98 5.35
N GLU A 51 -0.88 -0.16 5.32
CA GLU A 51 -0.95 -1.14 6.39
C GLU A 51 -0.31 -0.63 7.68
N PHE A 52 0.83 0.03 7.60
CA PHE A 52 1.50 0.60 8.77
C PHE A 52 0.61 1.58 9.53
N PHE A 53 -0.11 2.46 8.82
CA PHE A 53 -0.96 3.47 9.46
C PHE A 53 -2.34 2.96 9.88
N THR A 54 -2.85 1.91 9.24
CA THR A 54 -4.22 1.40 9.49
C THR A 54 -4.26 0.06 10.24
N GLY A 55 -3.13 -0.64 10.33
CA GLY A 55 -3.03 -2.01 10.80
C GLY A 55 -3.67 -3.06 9.88
N LYS A 56 -4.13 -2.67 8.68
CA LYS A 56 -4.88 -3.52 7.74
C LYS A 56 -4.33 -3.41 6.34
N HIS A 57 -4.30 -4.51 5.59
CA HIS A 57 -3.95 -4.48 4.18
C HIS A 57 -5.02 -3.70 3.36
N PRO A 58 -4.63 -2.90 2.34
CA PRO A 58 -5.58 -2.12 1.56
C PRO A 58 -6.50 -2.98 0.69
N CYS A 59 -6.07 -4.19 0.31
CA CYS A 59 -6.90 -5.21 -0.33
C CYS A 59 -7.43 -6.21 0.69
N THR A 60 -8.62 -6.74 0.45
CA THR A 60 -9.25 -7.81 1.23
C THR A 60 -9.17 -9.15 0.48
N GLY A 61 -9.17 -10.27 1.20
CA GLY A 61 -9.15 -11.61 0.61
C GLY A 61 -8.44 -12.60 1.51
N GLU A 62 -8.82 -13.87 1.40
CA GLU A 62 -8.23 -14.95 2.18
C GLU A 62 -7.08 -15.63 1.43
N SER A 63 -6.96 -15.38 0.13
CA SER A 63 -5.91 -15.94 -0.72
C SER A 63 -5.07 -14.88 -1.43
N PRO A 64 -3.77 -15.16 -1.70
CA PRO A 64 -2.92 -14.26 -2.49
C PRO A 64 -3.49 -13.95 -3.88
N LYS A 65 -4.27 -14.88 -4.46
CA LYS A 65 -4.90 -14.73 -5.77
C LYS A 65 -6.01 -13.67 -5.76
N GLU A 66 -6.80 -13.60 -4.69
CA GLU A 66 -7.85 -12.59 -4.54
C GLU A 66 -7.26 -11.18 -4.37
N ILE A 67 -6.22 -11.06 -3.55
CA ILE A 67 -5.49 -9.80 -3.39
C ILE A 67 -4.90 -9.34 -4.73
N ALA A 68 -4.22 -10.22 -5.46
CA ALA A 68 -3.67 -9.93 -6.78
C ALA A 68 -4.74 -9.52 -7.80
N LYS A 69 -5.96 -10.08 -7.70
CA LYS A 69 -7.11 -9.68 -8.53
C LYS A 69 -7.56 -8.26 -8.19
N GLN A 70 -7.62 -7.88 -6.92
CA GLN A 70 -7.99 -6.52 -6.50
C GLN A 70 -6.92 -5.48 -6.89
N ILE A 71 -5.65 -5.83 -6.78
CA ILE A 71 -4.53 -4.96 -7.20
C ILE A 71 -4.64 -4.61 -8.69
N ARG A 72 -4.99 -5.57 -9.56
CA ARG A 72 -5.15 -5.31 -11.00
C ARG A 72 -6.50 -4.73 -11.42
N SER A 73 -7.55 -4.91 -10.62
CA SER A 73 -8.91 -4.54 -10.99
C SER A 73 -9.12 -3.02 -11.04
N LYS A 74 -9.48 -2.48 -12.22
CA LYS A 74 -9.83 -1.05 -12.38
C LYS A 74 -11.06 -0.64 -11.55
N SER A 75 -11.98 -1.58 -11.31
CA SER A 75 -13.19 -1.33 -10.51
C SER A 75 -12.92 -1.33 -9.01
N TYR A 76 -11.82 -1.94 -8.56
CA TYR A 76 -11.46 -1.95 -7.14
C TYR A 76 -10.91 -0.59 -6.71
N LYS A 77 -11.55 0.04 -5.72
CA LYS A 77 -11.09 1.31 -5.16
C LYS A 77 -10.36 1.03 -3.86
N PHE A 78 -9.09 1.42 -3.78
CA PHE A 78 -8.37 1.37 -2.51
C PHE A 78 -9.07 2.28 -1.50
N PRO A 79 -9.31 1.81 -0.27
CA PRO A 79 -9.91 2.61 0.78
C PRO A 79 -9.01 3.78 1.16
N ARG A 80 -9.58 4.82 1.76
CA ARG A 80 -8.80 5.88 2.39
C ARG A 80 -8.25 5.35 3.73
N PRO A 81 -6.96 5.55 4.05
CA PRO A 81 -6.46 5.25 5.38
C PRO A 81 -7.32 5.87 6.51
N SER A 82 -7.72 7.14 6.35
CA SER A 82 -8.59 7.86 7.30
C SER A 82 -9.96 7.22 7.52
N SER A 83 -10.49 6.45 6.54
CA SER A 83 -11.76 5.74 6.72
C SER A 83 -11.63 4.52 7.65
N ILE A 84 -10.40 4.11 7.99
CA ILE A 84 -10.10 3.02 8.92
C ILE A 84 -9.58 3.58 10.25
N ASN A 85 -8.69 4.57 10.19
CA ASN A 85 -8.16 5.26 11.36
C ASN A 85 -8.37 6.78 11.20
N PRO A 86 -9.39 7.37 11.86
CA PRO A 86 -9.72 8.79 11.73
C PRO A 86 -8.63 9.77 12.20
N GLU A 87 -7.61 9.31 12.95
CA GLU A 87 -6.48 10.15 13.36
C GLU A 87 -5.50 10.43 12.20
N ILE A 88 -5.66 9.72 11.08
CA ILE A 88 -4.85 9.91 9.89
C ILE A 88 -5.29 11.18 9.14
N PRO A 89 -4.38 12.14 8.87
CA PRO A 89 -4.73 13.34 8.11
C PRO A 89 -5.06 13.05 6.64
N ASP A 90 -6.01 13.80 6.07
CA ASP A 90 -6.38 13.76 4.64
C ASP A 90 -5.19 13.97 3.67
N LYS A 91 -4.14 14.67 4.11
CA LYS A 91 -2.91 14.80 3.31
C LYS A 91 -2.21 13.46 3.16
N LEU A 92 -2.17 12.62 4.21
CA LEU A 92 -1.55 11.29 4.16
C LEU A 92 -2.37 10.32 3.30
N ASP A 93 -3.71 10.41 3.34
CA ASP A 93 -4.59 9.69 2.41
C ASP A 93 -4.20 9.94 0.95
N ARG A 94 -3.99 11.21 0.59
CA ARG A 94 -3.66 11.61 -0.78
C ARG A 94 -2.32 11.03 -1.22
N ILE A 95 -1.31 11.06 -0.36
CA ILE A 95 0.02 10.51 -0.63
C ILE A 95 -0.07 8.99 -0.88
N ILE A 96 -0.69 8.27 0.06
CA ILE A 96 -0.83 6.80 -0.05
C ILE A 96 -1.65 6.42 -1.29
N LEU A 97 -2.78 7.08 -1.54
CA LEU A 97 -3.61 6.79 -2.71
C LEU A 97 -2.96 7.18 -4.04
N LYS A 98 -2.05 8.17 -4.06
CA LYS A 98 -1.25 8.49 -5.24
C LYS A 98 -0.18 7.42 -5.51
N ALA A 99 0.47 6.90 -4.48
CA ALA A 99 1.39 5.76 -4.61
C ALA A 99 0.68 4.49 -5.10
N LEU A 100 -0.59 4.29 -4.69
CA LEU A 100 -1.42 3.14 -5.11
C LEU A 100 -2.13 3.31 -6.46
N ARG A 101 -1.73 4.30 -7.29
CA ARG A 101 -2.29 4.43 -8.64
C ARG A 101 -1.83 3.27 -9.52
N ARG A 102 -2.80 2.60 -10.15
CA ARG A 102 -2.55 1.50 -11.09
C ARG A 102 -1.92 1.98 -12.40
N ASP A 103 -2.41 3.11 -12.89
CA ASP A 103 -1.78 3.79 -14.02
C ASP A 103 -0.46 4.39 -13.56
N ILE A 104 0.63 3.86 -14.12
CA ILE A 104 2.00 4.21 -13.76
C ILE A 104 2.30 5.71 -14.00
N ASN A 105 1.64 6.33 -14.98
CA ASN A 105 1.80 7.76 -15.30
C ASN A 105 1.06 8.67 -14.32
N ARG A 106 0.14 8.11 -13.52
CA ARG A 106 -0.60 8.83 -12.48
C ARG A 106 -0.06 8.57 -11.08
N ARG A 107 0.92 7.66 -10.96
CA ARG A 107 1.68 7.38 -9.73
C ARG A 107 2.75 8.46 -9.52
N TYR A 108 3.38 8.48 -8.36
CA TYR A 108 4.64 9.22 -8.21
C TYR A 108 5.66 8.70 -9.24
N GLN A 109 6.36 9.62 -9.90
CA GLN A 109 7.36 9.28 -10.93
C GLN A 109 8.73 8.99 -10.31
N SER A 110 8.94 9.36 -9.05
CA SER A 110 10.15 9.03 -8.30
C SER A 110 9.88 8.97 -6.80
N CYS A 111 10.73 8.25 -6.07
CA CYS A 111 10.71 8.26 -4.60
C CYS A 111 10.98 9.67 -4.04
N THR A 112 11.77 10.48 -4.73
CA THR A 112 12.03 11.88 -4.36
C THR A 112 10.76 12.71 -4.38
N GLU A 113 9.91 12.54 -5.40
CA GLU A 113 8.63 13.24 -5.49
C GLU A 113 7.71 12.86 -4.31
N MET A 114 7.66 11.58 -3.97
CA MET A 114 6.90 11.10 -2.81
C MET A 114 7.45 11.61 -1.48
N LEU A 115 8.78 11.62 -1.33
CA LEU A 115 9.46 12.15 -0.15
C LEU A 115 9.15 13.63 0.08
N LEU A 116 9.14 14.45 -0.98
CA LEU A 116 8.80 15.87 -0.88
C LEU A 116 7.40 16.09 -0.29
N ASP A 117 6.41 15.30 -0.71
CA ASP A 117 5.05 15.40 -0.17
C ASP A 117 4.99 14.93 1.29
N LEU A 118 5.74 13.90 1.66
CA LEU A 118 5.87 13.44 3.05
C LEU A 118 6.54 14.48 3.94
N THR A 119 7.60 15.14 3.48
CA THR A 119 8.27 16.22 4.21
C THR A 119 7.36 17.43 4.40
N ARG A 120 6.58 17.81 3.38
CA ARG A 120 5.58 18.89 3.52
C ARG A 120 4.52 18.56 4.56
N LEU A 121 4.14 17.28 4.67
CA LEU A 121 3.20 16.82 5.69
C LEU A 121 3.76 16.99 7.10
N THR A 122 5.01 16.60 7.35
CA THR A 122 5.63 16.70 8.68
C THR A 122 5.89 18.15 9.08
N GLN A 123 6.26 19.01 8.13
CA GLN A 123 6.44 20.45 8.36
C GLN A 123 5.13 21.17 8.65
N SER A 124 3.99 20.66 8.16
CA SER A 124 2.66 21.23 8.44
C SER A 124 2.15 20.92 9.86
N ARG A 125 2.88 20.13 10.66
CA ARG A 125 2.51 19.70 12.03
C ARG A 125 3.29 20.43 13.13
N ILE A 126 4.06 21.46 12.77
CA ILE A 126 4.75 22.41 13.67
C ILE A 126 3.98 23.74 13.60
#